data_AF-A0A9E4JED2-F1
#
_entry.id   AF-A0A9E4JED2-F1
#
_cell.length_a   1.000
_cell.length_b   1.000
_cell.length_c   1.000
_cell.angle_alpha   90.00
_cell.angle_beta   90.00
_cell.angle_gamma   90.00
#
_symmetry.space_group_name_H-M   'P 1'
#
loop_
_entity.id
_entity.type
_entity.pdbx_description
1 polymer ?
#
loop_
_entity_poly.entity_id
_entity_poly.type
_entity_poly.pdbx_seq_one_letter_code
_entity_poly.pdbx_strand_id
1 'polypeptide(L)'
;MQCPRCTAESSSAARFCAVCGANLSADVPEPGLRAQPNVMAQSCHRCGQTLPPSAYFSRGVNIAKLVALLPLNFVLPVIFFFLRKDRVICAHCRKLLPEAAPAALLPAMGAAPGGALIPALAPGGLMTTAPKARQLETASQRARHRGVWLGLFAMPLSLPLFAMLSSAGLSELAIVGLPGGLLALGSVNAFRRAGRLLREARAAEAKNQRRQVLSLARQHGGRLSVSEVAAALGLDLNEAEAVLDTLVDGRHVDVEVTHEGRLVYVFPELGP
;
A
#
# COMPACT_ATOMS: atom_id res chain seq x y z
N MET A 1 31.38 -23.67 -13.14
CA MET A 1 31.30 -22.19 -12.98
C MET A 1 31.42 -21.86 -11.50
N GLN A 2 32.09 -20.78 -11.11
CA GLN A 2 32.21 -20.40 -9.69
C GLN A 2 31.02 -19.51 -9.29
N CYS A 3 30.44 -19.79 -8.12
CA CYS A 3 29.34 -18.95 -7.61
C CYS A 3 29.87 -17.55 -7.25
N PRO A 4 29.30 -16.44 -7.77
CA PRO A 4 29.79 -15.09 -7.50
C PRO A 4 29.63 -14.68 -6.03
N ARG A 5 28.80 -15.40 -5.26
CA ARG A 5 28.51 -15.09 -3.86
C ARG A 5 29.42 -15.81 -2.87
N CYS A 6 29.79 -17.05 -3.14
CA CYS A 6 30.50 -17.91 -2.19
C CYS A 6 31.68 -18.68 -2.79
N THR A 7 32.04 -18.40 -4.05
CA THR A 7 33.16 -18.95 -4.82
C THR A 7 33.20 -20.48 -4.99
N ALA A 8 32.22 -21.21 -4.45
CA ALA A 8 32.10 -22.65 -4.63
C ALA A 8 31.91 -23.02 -6.10
N GLU A 9 32.54 -24.11 -6.53
CA GLU A 9 32.32 -24.67 -7.86
C GLU A 9 30.90 -25.23 -7.97
N SER A 10 30.26 -24.92 -9.09
CA SER A 10 28.94 -25.44 -9.44
C SER A 10 28.95 -25.99 -10.85
N SER A 11 28.14 -27.02 -11.07
CA SER A 11 27.89 -27.61 -12.38
C SER A 11 27.38 -26.54 -13.35
N SER A 12 27.84 -26.59 -14.60
CA SER A 12 27.40 -25.66 -15.65
C SER A 12 25.90 -25.76 -15.95
N ALA A 13 25.25 -26.85 -15.57
CA ALA A 13 23.79 -27.02 -15.71
C ALA A 13 22.99 -26.57 -14.47
N ALA A 14 23.65 -26.21 -13.36
CA ALA A 14 22.97 -25.87 -12.12
C ALA A 14 22.41 -24.44 -12.17
N ARG A 15 21.09 -24.30 -11.97
CA ARG A 15 20.43 -22.98 -11.83
C ARG A 15 20.71 -22.33 -10.47
N PHE A 16 21.07 -23.11 -9.47
CA PHE A 16 21.33 -22.62 -8.11
C PHE A 16 22.61 -23.21 -7.55
N CYS A 17 23.36 -22.42 -6.78
CA CYS A 17 24.51 -22.88 -6.03
C CYS A 17 24.06 -23.84 -4.91
N ALA A 18 24.58 -25.05 -4.89
CA ALA A 18 24.26 -26.05 -3.86
C ALA A 18 24.69 -25.64 -2.44
N VAL A 19 25.68 -24.75 -2.32
CA VAL A 19 26.23 -24.31 -1.02
C VAL A 19 25.43 -23.16 -0.42
N CYS A 20 25.15 -22.11 -1.20
CA CYS A 20 24.54 -20.88 -0.68
C CYS A 20 23.14 -20.57 -1.24
N GLY A 21 22.65 -21.35 -2.21
CA GLY A 21 21.35 -21.15 -2.85
C GLY A 21 21.28 -19.93 -3.80
N ALA A 22 22.39 -19.28 -4.12
CA ALA A 22 22.41 -18.18 -5.09
C ALA A 22 22.01 -18.67 -6.49
N ASN A 23 21.17 -17.91 -7.20
CA ASN A 23 20.80 -18.20 -8.58
C ASN A 23 22.00 -17.91 -9.50
N LEU A 24 22.46 -18.92 -10.23
CA LEU A 24 23.61 -18.85 -11.14
C LEU A 24 23.21 -18.49 -12.58
N SER A 25 21.91 -18.43 -12.86
CA SER A 25 21.36 -18.17 -14.21
C SER A 25 21.16 -16.68 -14.51
N ALA A 26 21.59 -15.77 -13.62
CA ALA A 26 21.27 -14.35 -13.70
C ALA A 26 22.09 -13.56 -14.74
N ASP A 27 23.14 -14.15 -15.33
CA ASP A 27 24.10 -13.42 -16.16
C ASP A 27 23.86 -13.51 -17.68
N VAL A 28 22.74 -14.11 -18.12
CA VAL A 28 22.26 -13.87 -19.49
C VAL A 28 21.19 -12.79 -19.40
N PRO A 29 21.51 -11.50 -19.64
CA PRO A 29 20.49 -10.48 -19.79
C PRO A 29 19.61 -10.88 -20.99
N GLU A 30 18.42 -11.41 -20.71
CA GLU A 30 17.42 -11.59 -21.77
C GLU A 30 17.15 -10.20 -22.38
N PRO A 31 17.40 -10.00 -23.68
CA PRO A 31 17.06 -8.76 -24.36
C PRO A 31 15.54 -8.67 -24.46
N GLY A 32 14.89 -8.15 -23.42
CA GLY A 32 13.43 -7.93 -23.43
C GLY A 32 12.76 -7.93 -22.06
N LEU A 33 13.37 -8.50 -21.01
CA LEU A 33 12.79 -8.42 -19.67
C LEU A 33 13.10 -7.07 -19.04
N ARG A 34 12.12 -6.16 -19.14
CA ARG A 34 12.11 -4.84 -18.48
C ARG A 34 12.66 -4.97 -17.06
N ALA A 35 13.76 -4.27 -16.78
CA ALA A 35 14.33 -4.14 -15.46
C ALA A 35 13.18 -3.85 -14.48
N GLN A 36 13.00 -4.74 -13.50
CA GLN A 36 11.97 -4.52 -12.48
C GLN A 36 12.24 -3.13 -11.87
N PRO A 37 11.23 -2.25 -11.82
CA PRO A 37 11.39 -0.90 -11.32
C PRO A 37 12.07 -1.00 -9.95
N ASN A 38 13.18 -0.27 -9.80
CA ASN A 38 13.99 -0.21 -8.59
C ASN A 38 13.07 -0.05 -7.38
N VAL A 39 12.70 -1.16 -6.73
CA VAL A 39 12.01 -1.15 -5.45
C VAL A 39 13.01 -0.49 -4.53
N MET A 40 12.76 0.79 -4.21
CA MET A 40 13.72 1.65 -3.53
C MET A 40 14.32 0.87 -2.36
N ALA A 41 15.63 0.59 -2.47
CA ALA A 41 16.33 -0.26 -1.54
C ALA A 41 16.37 0.47 -0.19
N GLN A 42 15.38 0.19 0.66
CA GLN A 42 15.33 0.75 2.00
C GLN A 42 16.47 0.13 2.82
N SER A 43 17.29 0.99 3.43
CA SER A 43 18.33 0.54 4.34
C SER A 43 17.68 -0.01 5.62
N CYS A 44 18.12 -1.18 6.06
CA CYS A 44 17.60 -1.75 7.29
C CYS A 44 18.12 -0.95 8.49
N HIS A 45 17.24 -0.27 9.22
CA HIS A 45 17.57 0.49 10.45
C HIS A 45 18.38 -0.29 11.50
N ARG A 46 18.37 -1.63 11.46
CA ARG A 46 19.01 -2.48 12.46
C ARG A 46 20.37 -3.05 12.05
N CYS A 47 20.62 -3.22 10.76
CA CYS A 47 21.89 -3.76 10.27
C CYS A 47 22.55 -2.94 9.17
N GLY A 48 21.98 -1.79 8.79
CA GLY A 48 22.50 -0.86 7.78
C GLY A 48 22.40 -1.34 6.32
N GLN A 49 22.23 -2.64 6.09
CA GLN A 49 22.22 -3.23 4.75
C GLN A 49 21.04 -2.72 3.89
N THR A 50 21.35 -2.28 2.67
CA THR A 50 20.40 -1.93 1.59
C THR A 50 20.11 -3.18 0.77
N LEU A 51 19.02 -3.88 1.10
CA LEU A 51 18.60 -5.09 0.40
C LEU A 51 17.14 -4.95 -0.01
N PRO A 52 16.74 -5.52 -1.15
CA PRO A 52 15.34 -5.54 -1.53
C PRO A 52 14.52 -6.19 -0.40
N PRO A 53 13.43 -5.55 0.06
CA PRO A 53 12.63 -6.08 1.15
C PRO A 53 12.01 -7.42 0.73
N SER A 54 12.10 -8.42 1.61
CA SER A 54 11.48 -9.73 1.37
C SER A 54 10.14 -9.82 2.10
N ALA A 55 9.10 -10.31 1.41
CA ALA A 55 7.79 -10.55 2.00
C ALA A 55 7.89 -11.57 3.14
N TYR A 56 7.14 -11.38 4.24
CA TYR A 56 7.24 -12.23 5.43
C TYR A 56 7.09 -13.74 5.13
N PHE A 57 6.12 -14.10 4.29
CA PHE A 57 5.83 -15.49 3.94
C PHE A 57 6.67 -16.07 2.79
N SER A 58 7.62 -15.30 2.22
CA SER A 58 8.55 -15.83 1.21
C SER A 58 9.53 -16.88 1.77
N ARG A 59 9.67 -16.96 3.11
CA ARG A 59 10.56 -17.91 3.78
C ARG A 59 9.81 -19.13 4.29
N GLY A 60 10.34 -20.31 3.98
CA GLY A 60 9.80 -21.60 4.42
C GLY A 60 9.58 -21.69 5.93
N VAL A 61 10.43 -21.08 6.75
CA VAL A 61 10.27 -21.09 8.23
C VAL A 61 8.97 -20.39 8.68
N ASN A 62 8.55 -19.33 8.00
CA ASN A 62 7.31 -18.61 8.36
C ASN A 62 6.06 -19.33 7.85
N ILE A 63 6.16 -20.01 6.70
CA ILE A 63 5.13 -20.94 6.23
C ILE A 63 5.01 -22.12 7.21
N ALA A 64 6.13 -22.69 7.65
CA ALA A 64 6.15 -23.77 8.63
C ALA A 64 5.47 -23.38 9.94
N LYS A 65 5.66 -22.15 10.44
CA LYS A 65 4.91 -21.63 11.60
C LYS A 65 3.41 -21.60 11.36
N LEU A 66 2.98 -21.15 10.17
CA LEU A 66 1.57 -21.12 9.81
C LEU A 66 0.98 -22.53 9.75
N VAL A 67 1.71 -23.49 9.16
CA VAL A 67 1.31 -24.90 9.09
C VAL A 67 1.29 -25.56 10.48
N ALA A 68 2.26 -25.26 11.35
CA ALA A 68 2.33 -25.78 12.71
C ALA A 68 1.14 -25.34 13.59
N LEU A 69 0.44 -24.26 13.20
CA LEU A 69 -0.78 -23.80 13.88
C LEU A 69 -2.05 -24.53 13.42
N LEU A 70 -2.04 -25.24 12.28
CA LEU A 70 -3.21 -25.97 11.75
C LEU A 70 -3.80 -27.01 12.73
N PRO A 71 -3.02 -27.87 13.41
CA PRO A 71 -3.58 -28.89 14.30
C PRO A 71 -4.21 -28.30 15.58
N LEU A 72 -3.90 -27.05 15.93
CA LEU A 72 -4.47 -26.39 17.11
C LEU A 72 -5.87 -25.83 16.81
N ASN A 73 -6.02 -25.13 15.68
CA ASN A 73 -7.29 -24.56 15.22
C ASN A 73 -7.11 -24.02 13.80
N PHE A 74 -8.07 -24.23 12.89
CA PHE A 74 -8.02 -23.65 11.54
C PHE A 74 -8.05 -22.11 11.52
N VAL A 75 -8.66 -21.48 12.53
CA VAL A 75 -8.74 -20.01 12.63
C VAL A 75 -7.37 -19.40 12.95
N LEU A 76 -6.53 -20.05 13.75
CA LEU A 76 -5.21 -19.55 14.18
C LEU A 76 -4.26 -19.25 12.99
N PRO A 77 -4.05 -20.15 12.02
CA PRO A 77 -3.29 -19.88 10.79
C PRO A 77 -3.83 -18.69 10.00
N VAL A 78 -5.15 -18.57 9.88
CA VAL A 78 -5.80 -17.48 9.12
C VAL A 78 -5.49 -16.13 9.78
N ILE A 79 -5.64 -16.06 11.10
CA ILE A 79 -5.29 -14.88 11.90
C ILE A 79 -3.82 -14.52 11.71
N PHE A 80 -2.95 -15.50 11.89
CA PHE A 80 -1.51 -15.33 11.79
C PHE A 80 -1.11 -14.82 10.41
N PHE A 81 -1.74 -15.36 9.35
CA PHE A 81 -1.58 -14.89 7.98
C PHE A 81 -1.94 -13.42 7.85
N PHE A 82 -3.16 -13.02 8.23
CA PHE A 82 -3.61 -11.63 8.06
C PHE A 82 -2.81 -10.62 8.90
N LEU A 83 -2.36 -11.00 10.10
CA LEU A 83 -1.53 -10.14 10.94
C LEU A 83 -0.11 -9.92 10.41
N ARG A 84 0.39 -10.81 9.53
CA ARG A 84 1.80 -10.83 9.10
C ARG A 84 2.00 -10.70 7.59
N LYS A 85 0.97 -10.87 6.75
CA LYS A 85 1.12 -10.94 5.28
C LYS A 85 1.77 -9.69 4.68
N ASP A 86 1.45 -8.52 5.22
CA ASP A 86 1.93 -7.23 4.70
C ASP A 86 3.24 -6.78 5.36
N ARG A 87 3.80 -7.59 6.27
CA ARG A 87 5.08 -7.25 6.89
C ARG A 87 6.23 -7.68 5.98
N VAL A 88 7.28 -6.85 5.96
CA VAL A 88 8.55 -7.16 5.30
C VAL A 88 9.64 -7.44 6.33
N ILE A 89 10.55 -8.32 5.96
CA ILE A 89 11.68 -8.74 6.78
C ILE A 89 12.97 -8.39 6.04
N CYS A 90 13.97 -7.93 6.79
CA CYS A 90 15.31 -7.74 6.25
C CYS A 90 15.90 -9.09 5.83
N ALA A 91 16.36 -9.19 4.58
CA ALA A 91 16.96 -10.41 4.06
C ALA A 91 18.22 -10.85 4.83
N HIS A 92 18.95 -9.89 5.40
CA HIS A 92 20.19 -10.12 6.14
C HIS A 92 19.95 -10.44 7.62
N CYS A 93 19.46 -9.49 8.42
CA CYS A 93 19.33 -9.67 9.88
C CYS A 93 18.06 -10.40 10.32
N ARG A 94 17.15 -10.74 9.39
CA ARG A 94 15.90 -11.51 9.63
C ARG A 94 14.92 -10.86 10.60
N LYS A 95 15.07 -9.56 10.86
CA LYS A 95 14.20 -8.80 11.75
C LYS A 95 13.18 -8.00 10.94
N LEU A 96 12.01 -7.80 11.55
CA LEU A 96 10.90 -7.06 10.97
C LEU A 96 11.32 -5.59 10.80
N LEU A 97 11.02 -5.00 9.64
CA LEU A 97 11.19 -3.56 9.48
C LEU A 97 9.97 -2.86 10.13
N PRO A 98 10.20 -1.96 11.10
CA PRO A 98 9.16 -1.09 11.63
C PRO A 98 8.73 -0.18 10.49
N GLU A 99 7.43 -0.18 10.16
CA GLU A 99 6.84 0.81 9.26
C GLU A 99 7.39 0.87 7.84
N ALA A 100 7.64 -0.29 7.21
CA ALA A 100 7.25 -0.31 5.80
C ALA A 100 5.74 -0.08 5.81
N ALA A 101 5.30 1.15 5.50
CA ALA A 101 3.91 1.45 5.20
C ALA A 101 3.39 0.27 4.38
N PRO A 102 2.24 -0.35 4.76
CA PRO A 102 1.74 -1.55 4.09
C PRO A 102 1.94 -1.29 2.64
N ALA A 103 2.80 -2.07 1.98
CA ALA A 103 3.27 -1.76 0.64
C ALA A 103 2.01 -1.64 -0.18
N ALA A 104 1.53 -0.41 -0.33
CA ALA A 104 0.53 -0.09 -1.30
C ALA A 104 1.26 -0.55 -2.53
N LEU A 105 0.70 -1.59 -3.14
CA LEU A 105 0.90 -1.92 -4.52
C LEU A 105 0.49 -0.66 -5.29
N LEU A 106 1.31 0.38 -5.18
CA LEU A 106 1.22 1.62 -5.90
C LEU A 106 1.65 1.27 -7.32
N PRO A 107 0.89 1.74 -8.31
CA PRO A 107 1.07 1.36 -9.69
C PRO A 107 2.45 1.83 -10.12
N ALA A 108 3.36 0.89 -10.34
CA ALA A 108 4.60 1.18 -11.03
C ALA A 108 4.29 1.35 -12.52
N MET A 109 3.75 2.51 -12.88
CA MET A 109 3.69 3.01 -14.24
C MET A 109 4.03 4.51 -14.22
N GLY A 110 5.08 4.89 -14.92
CA GLY A 110 5.35 6.30 -15.23
C GLY A 110 6.60 6.92 -14.60
N ALA A 111 7.80 6.37 -14.85
CA ALA A 111 9.02 7.20 -14.78
C ALA A 111 9.97 6.76 -15.91
N ALA A 112 10.06 7.60 -16.94
CA ALA A 112 10.93 7.42 -18.09
C ALA A 112 12.41 7.49 -17.68
N PRO A 113 13.30 6.68 -18.30
CA PRO A 113 14.72 6.75 -18.03
C PRO A 113 15.36 7.86 -18.89
N GLY A 114 15.68 8.99 -18.28
CA GLY A 114 16.58 9.97 -18.87
C GLY A 114 16.33 11.40 -18.40
N GLY A 115 17.26 11.96 -17.63
CA GLY A 115 17.36 13.41 -17.49
C GLY A 115 17.76 13.93 -16.11
N ALA A 116 19.02 14.35 -16.02
CA ALA A 116 19.54 15.49 -15.26
C ALA A 116 19.46 15.51 -13.72
N LEU A 117 20.64 15.72 -13.13
CA LEU A 117 20.87 16.14 -11.74
C LEU A 117 20.15 17.48 -11.47
N ILE A 118 18.98 17.44 -10.84
CA ILE A 118 18.31 18.64 -10.33
C ILE A 118 18.94 19.01 -8.98
N PRO A 119 19.41 20.26 -8.79
CA PRO A 119 19.99 20.70 -7.53
C PRO A 119 18.92 20.71 -6.43
N ALA A 120 19.32 20.24 -5.25
CA ALA A 120 18.50 20.20 -4.04
C ALA A 120 18.07 21.61 -3.62
N LEU A 121 16.90 22.05 -4.07
CA LEU A 121 16.26 23.27 -3.59
C LEU A 121 15.73 23.01 -2.16
N ALA A 122 16.10 23.91 -1.26
CA ALA A 122 15.88 23.80 0.18
C ALA A 122 14.41 23.51 0.58
N PRO A 123 14.18 22.80 1.69
CA PRO A 123 12.84 22.46 2.17
C PRO A 123 12.19 23.69 2.82
N GLY A 124 11.71 24.61 2.00
CA GLY A 124 10.72 25.59 2.42
C GLY A 124 9.46 24.83 2.80
N GLY A 125 9.19 24.74 4.11
CA GLY A 125 8.11 23.97 4.70
C GLY A 125 6.73 24.38 4.17
N LEU A 126 6.32 23.76 3.07
CA LEU A 126 4.91 23.62 2.74
C LEU A 126 4.29 22.82 3.88
N MET A 127 3.61 23.52 4.79
CA MET A 127 2.65 22.95 5.71
C MET A 127 1.58 22.22 4.87
N THR A 128 1.87 20.97 4.57
CA THR A 128 0.97 20.13 3.79
C THR A 128 -0.33 20.02 4.59
N THR A 129 -1.44 20.42 3.99
CA THR A 129 -2.80 20.23 4.52
C THR A 129 -3.24 18.75 4.47
N ALA A 130 -2.27 17.84 4.41
CA ALA A 130 -2.38 16.40 4.47
C ALA A 130 -2.70 15.79 5.87
N PRO A 131 -2.72 16.48 7.04
CA PRO A 131 -2.88 15.76 8.30
C PRO A 131 -4.26 15.12 8.41
N LYS A 132 -5.31 15.72 7.82
CA LYS A 132 -6.68 15.21 7.97
C LYS A 132 -6.93 13.90 7.21
N ALA A 133 -6.46 13.79 5.96
CA ALA A 133 -6.63 12.57 5.17
C ALA A 133 -5.89 11.39 5.83
N ARG A 134 -4.64 11.62 6.26
CA ARG A 134 -3.83 10.63 6.97
C ARG A 134 -4.45 10.23 8.32
N GLN A 135 -5.01 11.18 9.07
CA GLN A 135 -5.74 10.88 10.31
C GLN A 135 -6.97 9.99 10.04
N LEU A 136 -7.77 10.28 9.02
CA LEU A 136 -8.94 9.48 8.65
C LEU A 136 -8.54 8.07 8.20
N GLU A 137 -7.43 7.93 7.47
CA GLU A 137 -6.90 6.63 7.07
C GLU A 137 -6.48 5.79 8.28
N THR A 138 -5.70 6.35 9.21
CA THR A 138 -5.32 5.62 10.45
C THR A 138 -6.53 5.28 11.32
N ALA A 139 -7.58 6.10 11.30
CA ALA A 139 -8.84 5.80 11.98
C ALA A 139 -9.59 4.65 11.31
N SER A 140 -9.61 4.61 9.97
CA SER A 140 -10.16 3.49 9.19
C SER A 140 -9.42 2.18 9.47
N GLN A 141 -8.08 2.20 9.46
CA GLN A 141 -7.25 1.05 9.78
C GLN A 141 -7.52 0.53 11.20
N ARG A 142 -7.62 1.43 12.20
CA ARG A 142 -8.00 1.07 13.58
C ARG A 142 -9.40 0.47 13.67
N ALA A 143 -10.38 1.00 12.93
CA ALA A 143 -11.73 0.45 12.89
C ALA A 143 -11.77 -0.95 12.27
N ARG A 144 -11.02 -1.20 11.18
CA ARG A 144 -10.87 -2.54 10.60
C ARG A 144 -10.21 -3.51 11.57
N HIS A 145 -9.12 -3.09 12.21
CA HIS A 145 -8.43 -3.92 13.18
C HIS A 145 -9.36 -4.31 14.34
N ARG A 146 -10.15 -3.35 14.88
CA ARG A 146 -11.17 -3.64 15.90
C ARG A 146 -12.26 -4.58 15.39
N GLY A 147 -12.74 -4.39 14.16
CA GLY A 147 -13.75 -5.27 13.56
C GLY A 147 -13.26 -6.71 13.39
N VAL A 148 -12.02 -6.87 12.92
CA VAL A 148 -11.35 -8.17 12.84
C VAL A 148 -11.20 -8.76 14.23
N TRP A 149 -10.62 -8.03 15.18
CA TRP A 149 -10.39 -8.52 16.55
C TRP A 149 -11.70 -8.94 17.25
N LEU A 150 -12.77 -8.14 17.13
CA LEU A 150 -14.08 -8.47 17.66
C LEU A 150 -14.65 -9.74 17.04
N GLY A 151 -14.62 -9.88 15.71
CA GLY A 151 -15.11 -11.09 15.04
C GLY A 151 -14.30 -12.33 15.41
N LEU A 152 -12.99 -12.16 15.53
CA LEU A 152 -12.04 -13.23 15.79
C LEU A 152 -12.13 -13.81 17.21
N PHE A 153 -12.29 -12.94 18.21
CA PHE A 153 -12.34 -13.33 19.62
C PHE A 153 -13.77 -13.65 20.08
N ALA A 154 -14.78 -13.13 19.40
CA ALA A 154 -16.18 -13.48 19.66
C ALA A 154 -16.48 -14.95 19.37
N MET A 155 -15.93 -15.48 18.28
CA MET A 155 -16.24 -16.82 17.77
C MET A 155 -15.80 -17.96 18.71
N PRO A 156 -14.57 -17.99 19.26
CA PRO A 156 -14.15 -19.04 20.20
C PRO A 156 -14.76 -18.87 21.60
N LEU A 157 -15.22 -17.67 21.97
CA LEU A 157 -15.85 -17.45 23.29
C LEU A 157 -17.33 -17.87 23.29
N SER A 158 -18.02 -17.77 22.15
CA SER A 158 -19.44 -18.16 22.04
C SER A 158 -19.65 -19.66 22.00
N LEU A 159 -18.71 -20.43 21.44
CA LEU A 159 -18.77 -21.90 21.34
C LEU A 159 -18.87 -22.64 22.70
N PRO A 160 -17.99 -22.40 23.69
CA PRO A 160 -18.07 -23.07 24.98
C PRO A 160 -19.28 -22.59 25.79
N LEU A 161 -19.64 -21.31 25.68
CA LEU A 161 -20.83 -20.77 26.32
C LEU A 161 -22.08 -21.46 25.76
N PHE A 162 -22.18 -21.60 24.43
CA PHE A 162 -23.26 -22.32 23.77
C PHE A 162 -23.33 -23.79 24.22
N ALA A 163 -22.20 -24.50 24.26
CA ALA A 163 -22.14 -25.89 24.72
C ALA A 163 -22.55 -26.03 26.20
N MET A 164 -22.16 -25.07 27.06
CA MET A 164 -22.55 -25.07 28.46
C MET A 164 -24.06 -24.85 28.62
N LEU A 165 -24.64 -23.91 27.87
CA LEU A 165 -26.07 -23.60 27.92
C LEU A 165 -26.95 -24.69 27.29
N SER A 166 -26.49 -25.37 26.24
CA SER A 166 -27.22 -26.50 25.66
C SER A 166 -27.32 -27.67 26.63
N SER A 167 -26.27 -27.93 27.42
CA SER A 167 -26.29 -28.98 28.45
C SER A 167 -27.25 -28.69 29.61
N ALA A 168 -27.65 -27.44 29.83
CA ALA A 168 -28.58 -27.02 30.89
C ALA A 168 -30.07 -27.13 30.48
N GLY A 169 -30.38 -27.71 29.32
CA GLY A 169 -31.77 -27.90 28.86
C GLY A 169 -32.48 -26.61 28.42
N LEU A 170 -31.73 -25.51 28.26
CA LEU A 170 -32.23 -24.22 27.77
C LEU A 170 -32.28 -24.17 26.22
N SER A 171 -32.69 -25.28 25.59
CA SER A 171 -32.53 -25.52 24.15
C SER A 171 -33.57 -24.85 23.24
N GLU A 172 -34.71 -24.43 23.79
CA GLU A 172 -35.88 -24.13 22.94
C GLU A 172 -35.92 -22.69 22.40
N LEU A 173 -35.37 -21.67 23.08
CA LEU A 173 -35.53 -20.27 22.63
C LEU A 173 -34.41 -19.29 22.99
N ALA A 174 -33.29 -19.74 23.58
CA ALA A 174 -32.36 -18.82 24.21
C ALA A 174 -30.88 -19.15 23.92
N ILE A 175 -30.15 -18.11 23.50
CA ILE A 175 -28.72 -17.87 23.82
C ILE A 175 -27.65 -18.24 22.76
N VAL A 176 -27.99 -18.92 21.66
CA VAL A 176 -27.04 -19.00 20.51
C VAL A 176 -26.95 -17.68 19.75
N GLY A 177 -28.06 -16.94 19.69
CA GLY A 177 -28.21 -15.77 18.82
C GLY A 177 -27.80 -14.44 19.44
N LEU A 178 -27.95 -14.23 20.75
CA LEU A 178 -27.81 -12.89 21.35
C LEU A 178 -26.34 -12.43 21.50
N PRO A 179 -25.46 -13.15 22.22
CA PRO A 179 -24.07 -12.74 22.36
C PRO A 179 -23.32 -12.84 21.01
N GLY A 180 -23.54 -13.91 20.25
CA GLY A 180 -22.99 -14.07 18.90
C GLY A 180 -23.50 -13.00 17.94
N GLY A 181 -24.80 -12.69 17.98
CA GLY A 181 -25.44 -11.68 17.14
C GLY A 181 -24.99 -10.26 17.44
N LEU A 182 -24.86 -9.87 18.71
CA LEU A 182 -24.35 -8.54 19.08
C LEU A 182 -22.90 -8.33 18.65
N LEU A 183 -22.06 -9.37 18.75
CA LEU A 183 -20.67 -9.32 18.30
C LEU A 183 -20.57 -9.30 16.77
N ALA A 184 -21.40 -10.08 16.08
CA ALA A 184 -21.53 -10.02 14.63
C ALA A 184 -21.98 -8.62 14.17
N LEU A 185 -23.01 -8.04 14.78
CA LEU A 185 -23.46 -6.68 14.52
C LEU A 185 -22.37 -5.63 14.79
N GLY A 186 -21.61 -5.81 15.88
CA GLY A 186 -20.47 -4.94 16.22
C GLY A 186 -19.38 -4.96 15.13
N SER A 187 -19.02 -6.16 14.65
CA SER A 187 -18.05 -6.31 13.56
C SER A 187 -18.55 -5.68 12.25
N VAL A 188 -19.81 -5.92 11.85
CA VAL A 188 -20.42 -5.33 10.66
C VAL A 188 -20.43 -3.81 10.76
N ASN A 189 -20.79 -3.25 11.91
CA ASN A 189 -20.79 -1.80 12.11
C ASN A 189 -19.37 -1.21 12.05
N ALA A 190 -18.37 -1.89 12.62
CA ALA A 190 -16.97 -1.49 12.53
C ALA A 190 -16.46 -1.46 11.08
N PHE A 191 -16.79 -2.47 10.28
CA PHE A 191 -16.46 -2.49 8.85
C PHE A 191 -17.18 -1.39 8.06
N ARG A 192 -18.48 -1.18 8.30
CA ARG A 192 -19.25 -0.08 7.67
C ARG A 192 -18.66 1.28 8.01
N ARG A 193 -18.24 1.49 9.27
CA ARG A 193 -17.56 2.72 9.70
C ARG A 193 -16.20 2.88 9.03
N ALA A 194 -15.41 1.81 8.95
CA ALA A 194 -14.12 1.85 8.25
C ALA A 194 -14.26 2.24 6.77
N GLY A 195 -15.26 1.70 6.08
CA GLY A 195 -15.55 2.06 4.69
C GLY A 195 -16.01 3.51 4.50
N ARG A 196 -16.75 4.07 5.47
CA ARG A 196 -17.10 5.50 5.47
C ARG A 196 -15.86 6.38 5.64
N LEU A 197 -15.03 6.09 6.63
CA LEU A 197 -13.80 6.85 6.90
C LEU A 197 -12.82 6.82 5.71
N LEU A 198 -12.72 5.70 4.99
CA LEU A 198 -11.87 5.63 3.80
C LEU A 198 -12.42 6.49 2.65
N ARG A 199 -13.74 6.53 2.45
CA ARG A 199 -14.36 7.41 1.46
C ARG A 199 -14.15 8.88 1.81
N GLU A 200 -14.31 9.22 3.08
CA GLU A 200 -14.03 10.58 3.58
C GLU A 200 -12.56 10.97 3.43
N ALA A 201 -11.63 10.03 3.68
CA ALA A 201 -10.20 10.26 3.49
C ALA A 201 -9.88 10.58 2.02
N ARG A 202 -10.40 9.76 1.08
CA ARG A 202 -10.23 9.97 -0.36
C ARG A 202 -10.85 11.27 -0.83
N ALA A 203 -12.05 11.61 -0.35
CA ALA A 203 -12.70 12.87 -0.67
C ALA A 203 -11.92 14.08 -0.15
N ALA A 204 -11.33 13.96 1.05
CA ALA A 204 -10.47 15.00 1.62
C ALA A 204 -9.16 15.17 0.83
N GLU A 205 -8.56 14.06 0.38
CA GLU A 205 -7.35 14.06 -0.46
C GLU A 205 -7.63 14.68 -1.83
N ALA A 206 -8.68 14.27 -2.53
CA ALA A 206 -9.10 14.87 -3.80
C ALA A 206 -9.36 16.38 -3.66
N LYS A 207 -10.00 16.81 -2.55
CA LYS A 207 -10.20 18.24 -2.27
C LYS A 207 -8.89 18.99 -2.05
N ASN A 208 -7.90 18.36 -1.41
CA ASN A 208 -6.58 18.96 -1.21
C ASN A 208 -5.80 19.05 -2.52
N GLN A 209 -5.81 18.00 -3.35
CA GLN A 209 -5.22 18.01 -4.68
C GLN A 209 -5.82 19.12 -5.55
N ARG A 210 -7.17 19.23 -5.60
CA ARG A 210 -7.86 20.33 -6.31
C ARG A 210 -7.40 21.71 -5.84
N ARG A 211 -7.24 21.91 -4.52
CA ARG A 211 -6.75 23.18 -3.97
C ARG A 211 -5.32 23.49 -4.40
N GLN A 212 -4.45 22.48 -4.46
CA GLN A 212 -3.08 22.64 -4.91
C GLN A 212 -3.02 23.02 -6.39
N VAL A 213 -3.80 22.35 -7.24
CA VAL A 213 -3.91 22.70 -8.68
C VAL A 213 -4.42 24.13 -8.86
N LEU A 214 -5.50 24.53 -8.16
CA LEU A 214 -6.01 25.90 -8.25
C LEU A 214 -5.00 26.95 -7.74
N SER A 215 -4.21 26.61 -6.71
CA SER A 215 -3.12 27.47 -6.24
C SER A 215 -2.03 27.61 -7.30
N LEU A 216 -1.68 26.51 -7.97
CA LEU A 216 -0.69 26.49 -9.05
C LEU A 216 -1.19 27.29 -10.26
N ALA A 217 -2.48 27.16 -10.60
CA ALA A 217 -3.11 27.91 -11.68
C ALA A 217 -3.04 29.41 -11.44
N ARG A 218 -3.33 29.85 -10.21
CA ARG A 218 -3.19 31.26 -9.83
C ARG A 218 -1.76 31.76 -9.96
N GLN A 219 -0.77 30.93 -9.63
CA GLN A 219 0.65 31.29 -9.79
C GLN A 219 1.07 31.41 -11.26
N HIS A 220 0.41 30.68 -12.17
CA HIS A 220 0.67 30.69 -13.62
C HIS A 220 -0.34 31.55 -14.40
N GLY A 221 -0.98 32.52 -13.75
CA GLY A 221 -1.89 33.46 -14.41
C GLY A 221 -3.13 32.81 -15.02
N GLY A 222 -3.64 31.74 -14.41
CA GLY A 222 -4.84 31.05 -14.84
C GLY A 222 -4.64 30.06 -15.99
N ARG A 223 -3.41 29.76 -16.42
CA ARG A 223 -3.13 28.75 -17.46
C ARG A 223 -2.23 27.66 -16.91
N LEU A 224 -2.55 26.40 -17.15
CA LEU A 224 -1.74 25.26 -16.74
C LEU A 224 -1.64 24.23 -17.84
N SER A 225 -0.43 23.75 -18.09
CA SER A 225 -0.19 22.53 -18.87
C SER A 225 -0.12 21.30 -17.96
N VAL A 226 -0.39 20.13 -18.54
CA VAL A 226 -0.27 18.83 -17.84
C VAL A 226 1.14 18.63 -17.27
N SER A 227 2.18 19.00 -18.04
CA SER A 227 3.58 18.90 -17.63
C SER A 227 3.93 19.78 -16.42
N GLU A 228 3.36 20.98 -16.31
CA GLU A 228 3.59 21.87 -15.16
C GLU A 228 2.96 21.31 -13.89
N VAL A 229 1.74 20.78 -14.00
CA VAL A 229 1.05 20.13 -12.87
C VAL A 229 1.80 18.87 -12.42
N ALA A 230 2.23 18.02 -13.37
CA ALA A 230 3.01 16.83 -13.08
C ALA A 230 4.32 17.17 -12.37
N ALA A 231 5.07 18.15 -12.87
CA ALA A 231 6.33 18.59 -12.28
C ALA A 231 6.14 19.23 -10.89
N ALA A 232 5.11 20.06 -10.70
CA ALA A 232 4.88 20.77 -9.46
C ALA A 232 4.32 19.88 -8.33
N LEU A 233 3.48 18.90 -8.67
CA LEU A 233 2.84 18.00 -7.69
C LEU A 233 3.56 16.65 -7.56
N GLY A 234 4.56 16.37 -8.40
CA GLY A 234 5.26 15.08 -8.43
C GLY A 234 4.36 13.93 -8.88
N LEU A 235 3.43 14.19 -9.81
CA LEU A 235 2.50 13.22 -10.36
C LEU A 235 3.02 12.66 -11.70
N ASP A 236 2.55 11.48 -12.08
CA ASP A 236 2.70 11.01 -13.47
C ASP A 236 1.87 11.91 -14.43
N LEU A 237 2.21 11.91 -15.72
CA LEU A 237 1.50 12.73 -16.71
C LEU A 237 0.03 12.33 -16.84
N ASN A 238 -0.29 11.03 -16.80
CA ASN A 238 -1.67 10.55 -16.90
C ASN A 238 -2.48 10.91 -15.65
N GLU A 239 -1.88 10.82 -14.46
CA GLU A 239 -2.46 11.25 -13.19
C GLU A 239 -2.71 12.75 -13.17
N ALA A 240 -1.76 13.57 -13.65
CA ALA A 240 -1.92 15.01 -13.75
C ALA A 240 -3.06 15.40 -14.70
N GLU A 241 -3.13 14.75 -15.88
CA GLU A 241 -4.23 14.91 -16.84
C GLU A 241 -5.58 14.52 -16.22
N ALA A 242 -5.67 13.34 -15.59
CA ALA A 242 -6.88 12.89 -14.93
C ALA A 242 -7.35 13.85 -13.83
N VAL A 243 -6.43 14.43 -13.05
CA VAL A 243 -6.76 15.45 -12.05
C VAL A 243 -7.30 16.71 -12.70
N LEU A 244 -6.68 17.19 -13.78
CA LEU A 244 -7.14 18.37 -14.52
C LEU A 244 -8.51 18.13 -15.16
N ASP A 245 -8.73 16.97 -15.75
CA ASP A 245 -10.02 16.57 -16.35
C ASP A 245 -11.16 16.57 -15.32
N THR A 246 -10.88 16.20 -14.06
CA THR A 246 -11.90 16.29 -13.00
C THR A 246 -12.34 17.73 -12.66
N LEU A 247 -11.59 18.73 -13.13
CA LEU A 247 -11.90 20.15 -12.96
C LEU A 247 -12.62 20.75 -14.17
N VAL A 248 -12.59 20.08 -15.32
CA VAL A 248 -13.27 20.51 -16.55
C VAL A 248 -14.77 20.32 -16.37
N ASP A 249 -15.47 21.41 -16.11
CA ASP A 249 -16.94 21.45 -16.02
C ASP A 249 -17.58 22.28 -17.15
N GLY A 250 -16.76 22.78 -18.08
CA GLY A 250 -17.19 23.62 -19.21
C GLY A 250 -17.67 25.01 -18.82
N ARG A 251 -17.45 25.43 -17.56
CA ARG A 251 -17.82 26.77 -17.08
C ARG A 251 -16.64 27.50 -16.43
N HIS A 252 -15.84 26.80 -15.63
CA HIS A 252 -14.73 27.40 -14.89
C HIS A 252 -13.36 27.00 -15.43
N VAL A 253 -13.30 25.92 -16.22
CA VAL A 253 -12.07 25.39 -16.80
C VAL A 253 -12.35 24.97 -18.23
N ASP A 254 -11.62 25.58 -19.16
CA ASP A 254 -11.63 25.25 -20.58
C ASP A 254 -10.32 24.56 -20.99
N VAL A 255 -10.40 23.74 -22.04
CA VAL A 255 -9.23 23.05 -22.60
C VAL A 255 -8.92 23.65 -23.97
N GLU A 256 -7.76 24.28 -24.09
CA GLU A 256 -7.25 24.82 -25.34
C GLU A 256 -6.14 23.92 -25.88
N VAL A 257 -6.21 23.60 -27.17
CA VAL A 257 -5.09 22.96 -27.89
C VAL A 257 -4.25 24.09 -28.50
N THR A 258 -2.99 24.21 -28.08
CA THR A 258 -2.09 25.20 -28.68
C THR A 258 -1.72 24.83 -30.12
N HIS A 259 -1.16 25.76 -30.88
CA HIS A 259 -0.66 25.48 -32.23
C HIS A 259 0.45 24.41 -32.28
N GLU A 260 1.10 24.16 -31.14
CA GLU A 260 2.09 23.09 -30.97
C GLU A 260 1.46 21.72 -30.65
N GLY A 261 0.13 21.64 -30.57
CA GLY A 261 -0.60 20.42 -30.20
C GLY A 261 -0.53 20.10 -28.70
N ARG A 262 -0.23 21.08 -27.84
CA ARG A 262 -0.20 20.87 -26.38
C ARG A 262 -1.55 21.24 -25.78
N LEU A 263 -2.02 20.43 -24.83
CA LEU A 263 -3.20 20.72 -24.04
C LEU A 263 -2.87 21.73 -22.94
N VAL A 264 -3.56 22.87 -22.94
CA VAL A 264 -3.48 23.91 -21.92
C VAL A 264 -4.86 24.08 -21.31
N TYR A 265 -4.95 23.93 -20.01
CA TYR A 265 -6.15 24.14 -19.22
C TYR A 265 -6.20 25.61 -18.78
N VAL A 266 -7.24 26.32 -19.19
CA VAL A 266 -7.45 27.74 -18.91
C VAL A 266 -8.52 27.89 -17.83
N PHE A 267 -8.21 28.67 -16.80
CA PHE A 267 -9.05 29.00 -15.67
C PHE A 267 -9.40 30.50 -15.75
N PRO A 268 -10.49 30.88 -16.45
CA PRO A 268 -10.80 32.28 -16.73
C PRO A 268 -10.92 33.15 -15.47
N GLU A 269 -11.46 32.56 -14.39
CA GLU A 269 -11.67 33.22 -13.08
C GLU A 269 -10.36 33.53 -12.32
N LEU A 270 -9.23 32.94 -12.74
CA LEU A 270 -7.94 33.09 -12.08
C LEU A 270 -6.91 33.87 -12.92
N GLY A 271 -7.26 34.20 -14.18
CA GLY A 271 -6.44 35.01 -15.06
C GLY A 271 -6.56 36.51 -14.79
N PRO A 272 -5.56 37.32 -15.19
CA PRO A 272 -5.62 38.78 -15.13
C PRO A 272 -6.62 39.41 -16.10
#